data_AF-D2QNH0-F1
#
_entry.id   AF-D2QNH0-F1
#
_cell.length_a   1.000
_cell.length_b   1.000
_cell.length_c   1.000
_cell.angle_alpha   90.00
_cell.angle_beta   90.00
_cell.angle_gamma   90.00
#
_symmetry.space_group_name_H-M   'P 1'
#
loop_
_entity.id
_entity.type
_entity.pdbx_description
1 polymer ?
#
loop_
_entity_poly.entity_id
_entity_poly.type
_entity_poly.pdbx_seq_one_letter_code
_entity_poly.pdbx_strand_id
1 'polypeptide(L)'
;MQPKNRPELSLSSPLPYPLKDSNTGFIFETDFGLVYEISFTDDSGYLTGSSFSSVDTVFSFTITHLSGQIQHKDPRVESTIISALHLTFASLPLAVITYVCSLDDNQEKARNRLFHNWYLRTGKNYFVKLDHTSADERIYSSVIFRSDNPAREDINNLFFTLFHK
;
A
#
# COMPACT_ATOMS: atom_id res chain seq x y z
N MET A 1 -2.20 -35.79 35.02
CA MET A 1 -2.70 -35.03 33.86
C MET A 1 -2.39 -33.55 34.09
N GLN A 2 -1.58 -32.94 33.23
CA GLN A 2 -1.56 -31.47 33.08
C GLN A 2 -2.67 -31.08 32.10
N PRO A 3 -3.00 -29.79 32.04
CA PRO A 3 -2.46 -29.06 30.90
C PRO A 3 -1.59 -27.89 31.32
N LYS A 4 -0.50 -27.76 30.57
CA LYS A 4 0.51 -26.71 30.62
C LYS A 4 -0.15 -25.39 30.20
N ASN A 5 -0.01 -24.35 31.01
CA ASN A 5 -0.07 -22.98 30.51
C ASN A 5 1.06 -22.81 29.49
N ARG A 6 0.71 -22.82 28.20
CA ARG A 6 1.59 -22.28 27.15
C ARG A 6 1.47 -20.76 27.18
N PRO A 7 2.58 -20.01 27.06
CA PRO A 7 2.50 -18.59 26.78
C PRO A 7 1.82 -18.39 25.42
N GLU A 8 1.01 -17.33 25.34
CA GLU A 8 0.34 -16.83 24.15
C GLU A 8 1.28 -16.80 22.94
N LEU A 9 0.76 -17.16 21.77
CA LEU A 9 1.46 -16.97 20.50
C LEU A 9 1.70 -15.47 20.28
N SER A 10 2.88 -14.98 20.63
CA SER A 10 3.44 -13.78 20.02
C SER A 10 3.80 -14.10 18.57
N LEU A 11 2.85 -13.93 17.65
CA LEU A 11 3.11 -13.83 16.22
C LEU A 11 3.62 -12.41 15.93
N SER A 12 4.83 -12.09 16.41
CA SER A 12 5.47 -10.84 16.02
C SER A 12 5.79 -10.92 14.53
N SER A 13 5.07 -10.15 13.71
CA SER A 13 5.47 -9.90 12.32
C SER A 13 6.97 -9.58 12.27
N PRO A 14 7.70 -10.08 11.27
CA PRO A 14 9.15 -9.89 11.22
C PRO A 14 9.46 -8.39 11.14
N LEU A 15 10.51 -7.94 11.84
CA LEU A 15 10.84 -6.52 11.94
C LEU A 15 11.16 -5.92 10.56
N PRO A 16 10.67 -4.70 10.26
CA PRO A 16 10.96 -4.03 9.00
C PRO A 16 12.45 -3.73 8.87
N TYR A 17 12.93 -3.60 7.64
CA TYR A 17 14.24 -3.06 7.35
C TYR A 17 14.28 -1.56 7.67
N PRO A 18 15.45 -1.01 8.01
CA PRO A 18 15.62 0.43 8.17
C PRO A 18 15.25 1.16 6.87
N LEU A 19 14.27 2.05 6.95
CA LEU A 19 13.90 2.96 5.88
C LEU A 19 14.84 4.18 5.92
N LYS A 20 15.31 4.60 4.75
CA LYS A 20 16.00 5.87 4.54
C LYS A 20 15.15 6.73 3.62
N ASP A 21 15.17 8.04 3.80
CA ASP A 21 14.47 8.95 2.90
C ASP A 21 15.10 8.91 1.49
N SER A 22 14.25 8.98 0.47
CA SER A 22 14.64 9.22 -0.93
C SER A 22 13.92 10.46 -1.45
N ASN A 23 14.24 10.88 -2.68
CA ASN A 23 13.58 12.04 -3.29
C ASN A 23 12.08 11.84 -3.53
N THR A 24 11.64 10.58 -3.63
CA THR A 24 10.26 10.21 -3.99
C THR A 24 9.54 9.48 -2.86
N GLY A 25 10.20 9.22 -1.74
CA GLY A 25 9.63 8.47 -0.62
C GLY A 25 10.72 7.84 0.23
N PHE A 26 10.85 6.51 0.15
CA PHE A 26 11.80 5.75 0.96
C PHE A 26 12.61 4.77 0.14
N ILE A 27 13.84 4.50 0.59
CA ILE A 27 14.69 3.44 0.08
C ILE A 27 15.12 2.51 1.22
N PHE A 28 15.19 1.21 0.96
CA PHE A 28 15.73 0.24 1.90
C PHE A 28 16.50 -0.87 1.19
N GLU A 29 17.44 -1.45 1.94
CA GLU A 29 18.25 -2.58 1.51
C GLU A 29 17.95 -3.77 2.42
N THR A 30 17.76 -4.95 1.84
CA THR A 30 17.52 -6.19 2.59
C THR A 30 18.84 -6.82 3.03
N ASP A 31 18.79 -7.74 3.99
CA ASP A 31 19.98 -8.52 4.41
C ASP A 31 20.52 -9.42 3.27
N PHE A 32 19.75 -9.60 2.19
CA PHE A 32 20.14 -10.34 0.99
C PHE A 32 20.75 -9.44 -0.10
N GLY A 33 20.96 -8.14 0.17
CA GLY A 33 21.52 -7.19 -0.79
C GLY A 33 20.54 -6.76 -1.90
N LEU A 34 19.23 -6.94 -1.68
CA LEU A 34 18.20 -6.40 -2.57
C LEU A 34 17.92 -4.95 -2.19
N VAL A 35 17.88 -4.05 -3.17
CA VAL A 35 17.55 -2.64 -2.94
C VAL A 35 16.18 -2.34 -3.53
N TYR A 36 15.30 -1.77 -2.72
CA TYR A 36 13.96 -1.36 -3.11
C TYR A 36 13.75 0.12 -2.84
N GLU A 37 13.05 0.78 -3.75
CA GLU A 37 12.51 2.12 -3.56
C GLU A 37 10.98 2.06 -3.47
N ILE A 38 10.44 2.80 -2.52
CA ILE A 38 9.02 3.05 -2.33
C ILE A 38 8.78 4.51 -2.67
N SER A 39 8.02 4.75 -3.73
CA SER A 39 7.76 6.10 -4.24
C SER A 39 6.29 6.50 -4.08
N PHE A 40 6.07 7.76 -3.73
CA PHE A 40 4.77 8.43 -3.65
C PHE A 40 4.78 9.62 -4.61
N THR A 41 4.10 9.49 -5.74
CA THR A 41 3.96 10.55 -6.74
C THR A 41 2.72 11.37 -6.45
N ASP A 42 2.85 12.70 -6.32
CA ASP A 42 1.70 13.58 -6.12
C ASP A 42 0.84 13.67 -7.40
N ASP A 43 -0.38 13.16 -7.30
CA ASP A 43 -1.38 13.10 -8.36
C ASP A 43 -2.56 14.06 -8.10
N SER A 44 -2.46 14.91 -7.06
CA SER A 44 -3.53 15.84 -6.67
C SER A 44 -3.92 16.78 -7.82
N GLY A 45 -2.98 17.07 -8.72
CA GLY A 45 -3.22 17.85 -9.94
C GLY A 45 -4.32 17.28 -10.85
N TYR A 46 -4.51 15.96 -10.88
CA TYR A 46 -5.54 15.31 -11.72
C TYR A 46 -6.96 15.50 -11.18
N LEU A 47 -7.13 15.92 -9.92
CA LEU A 47 -8.43 16.18 -9.32
C LEU A 47 -8.83 17.67 -9.36
N THR A 48 -7.94 18.53 -9.88
CA THR A 48 -8.21 19.97 -9.99
C THR A 48 -9.45 20.24 -10.84
N GLY A 49 -10.42 20.97 -10.29
CA GLY A 49 -11.69 21.28 -10.96
C GLY A 49 -12.78 20.18 -10.85
N SER A 50 -12.53 19.10 -10.12
CA SER A 50 -13.59 18.15 -9.75
C SER A 50 -14.49 18.72 -8.65
N SER A 51 -15.74 18.26 -8.57
CA SER A 51 -16.68 18.68 -7.50
C SER A 51 -16.30 18.19 -6.10
N PHE A 52 -15.17 17.50 -5.95
CA PHE A 52 -14.74 16.84 -4.71
C PHE A 52 -13.65 17.66 -4.02
N SER A 53 -13.95 18.90 -3.63
CA SER A 53 -13.00 19.84 -3.00
C SER A 53 -12.52 19.44 -1.59
N SER A 54 -12.95 18.28 -1.10
CA SER A 54 -12.51 17.70 0.18
C SER A 54 -11.39 16.67 -0.01
N VAL A 55 -11.02 16.33 -1.25
CA VAL A 55 -9.97 15.36 -1.60
C VAL A 55 -8.85 16.06 -2.37
N ASP A 56 -7.94 16.69 -1.62
CA ASP A 56 -6.90 17.55 -2.21
C ASP A 56 -5.49 16.95 -2.13
N THR A 57 -5.34 15.74 -1.58
CA THR A 57 -4.03 15.11 -1.36
C THR A 57 -4.07 13.67 -1.84
N VAL A 58 -3.69 13.47 -3.10
CA VAL A 58 -3.71 12.16 -3.76
C VAL A 58 -2.31 11.79 -4.21
N PHE A 59 -1.91 10.57 -3.90
CA PHE A 59 -0.61 10.04 -4.33
C PHE A 59 -0.76 8.70 -5.04
N SER A 60 0.07 8.44 -6.04
CA SER A 60 0.32 7.08 -6.52
C SER A 60 1.50 6.46 -5.80
N PHE A 61 1.31 5.25 -5.31
CA PHE A 61 2.30 4.44 -4.62
C PHE A 61 2.90 3.39 -5.57
N THR A 62 4.23 3.33 -5.63
CA THR A 62 4.98 2.36 -6.43
C THR A 62 6.08 1.70 -5.60
N ILE A 63 6.34 0.41 -5.87
CA ILE A 63 7.47 -0.33 -5.32
C ILE A 63 8.38 -0.72 -6.49
N THR A 64 9.61 -0.22 -6.47
CA THR A 64 10.61 -0.46 -7.51
C THR A 64 11.74 -1.30 -6.95
N HIS A 65 12.05 -2.42 -7.61
CA HIS A 65 13.28 -3.17 -7.34
C HIS A 65 14.43 -2.54 -8.13
N LEU A 66 15.42 -1.99 -7.44
CA LEU A 66 16.53 -1.26 -8.05
C LEU A 66 17.73 -2.15 -8.37
N SER A 67 18.07 -3.09 -7.47
CA SER A 67 19.24 -3.95 -7.65
C SER A 67 19.18 -5.22 -6.81
N GLY A 68 19.99 -6.20 -7.21
CA GLY A 68 20.07 -7.52 -6.58
C GLY A 68 19.31 -8.58 -7.37
N GLN A 69 19.35 -9.83 -6.90
CA GLN A 69 18.67 -10.96 -7.53
C GLN A 69 17.72 -11.62 -6.54
N ILE A 70 16.43 -11.65 -6.85
CA ILE A 70 15.41 -12.22 -5.98
C ILE A 70 15.51 -13.75 -6.04
N GLN A 71 16.14 -14.34 -5.02
CA GLN A 71 16.28 -15.80 -4.92
C GLN A 71 15.15 -16.45 -4.13
N HIS A 72 14.68 -15.79 -3.07
CA HIS A 72 13.69 -16.32 -2.13
C HIS A 72 12.72 -15.23 -1.68
N LYS A 73 11.55 -15.64 -1.18
CA LYS A 73 10.59 -14.72 -0.57
C LYS A 73 11.11 -14.25 0.79
N ASP A 74 11.26 -12.94 0.95
CA ASP A 74 11.63 -12.30 2.22
C ASP A 74 10.39 -11.64 2.86
N PRO A 75 9.88 -12.15 4.00
CA PRO A 75 8.71 -11.57 4.66
C PRO A 75 8.97 -10.21 5.33
N ARG A 76 10.24 -9.80 5.53
CA ARG A 76 10.58 -8.46 6.05
C ARG A 76 10.33 -7.37 5.01
N VAL A 77 10.37 -7.68 3.72
CA VAL A 77 10.00 -6.74 2.64
C VAL A 77 8.54 -6.29 2.81
N GLU A 78 7.62 -7.22 3.05
CA GLU A 78 6.21 -6.93 3.35
C GLU A 78 6.07 -6.00 4.56
N SER A 79 6.72 -6.34 5.69
CA SER A 79 6.69 -5.49 6.89
C SER A 79 7.26 -4.09 6.64
N THR A 80 8.33 -3.99 5.84
CA THR A 80 8.99 -2.72 5.51
C THR A 80 8.09 -1.81 4.69
N ILE A 81 7.42 -2.37 3.67
CA ILE A 81 6.45 -1.64 2.84
C ILE A 81 5.28 -1.13 3.69
N ILE A 82 4.75 -1.97 4.56
CA ILE A 82 3.66 -1.60 5.47
C ILE A 82 4.11 -0.48 6.42
N SER A 83 5.34 -0.56 6.95
CA SER A 83 5.93 0.49 7.78
C SER A 83 6.03 1.82 7.03
N ALA A 84 6.46 1.81 5.77
CA ALA A 84 6.52 3.01 4.93
C ALA A 84 5.15 3.64 4.71
N LEU A 85 4.11 2.83 4.46
CA LEU A 85 2.73 3.32 4.37
C LEU A 85 2.26 3.96 5.68
N HIS A 86 2.50 3.32 6.84
CA HIS A 86 2.14 3.88 8.14
C HIS A 86 2.86 5.21 8.42
N LEU A 87 4.17 5.30 8.12
CA LEU A 87 4.92 6.55 8.25
C LEU A 87 4.36 7.65 7.36
N THR A 88 4.00 7.31 6.12
CA THR A 88 3.38 8.26 5.18
C THR A 88 2.05 8.79 5.73
N PHE A 89 1.17 7.91 6.20
CA PHE A 89 -0.12 8.32 6.78
C PHE A 89 -0.03 8.97 8.18
N ALA A 90 1.09 8.83 8.87
CA ALA A 90 1.37 9.58 10.08
C ALA A 90 1.72 11.04 9.73
N SER A 91 2.52 11.25 8.68
CA SER A 91 2.89 12.58 8.20
C SER A 91 1.78 13.27 7.40
N LEU A 92 1.00 12.50 6.63
CA LEU A 92 -0.05 12.98 5.73
C LEU A 92 -1.37 12.23 6.03
N PRO A 93 -2.05 12.55 7.15
CA PRO A 93 -3.23 11.81 7.58
C PRO A 93 -4.44 11.92 6.64
N LEU A 94 -4.49 12.97 5.83
CA LEU A 94 -5.58 13.19 4.87
C LEU A 94 -5.29 12.59 3.48
N ALA A 95 -4.09 12.04 3.27
CA ALA A 95 -3.72 11.49 1.98
C ALA A 95 -4.68 10.37 1.54
N VAL A 96 -4.87 10.28 0.23
CA VAL A 96 -5.49 9.16 -0.45
C VAL A 96 -4.42 8.57 -1.36
N ILE A 97 -4.12 7.28 -1.18
CA ILE A 97 -3.03 6.63 -1.91
C ILE A 97 -3.61 5.60 -2.87
N THR A 98 -3.29 5.77 -4.14
CA THR A 98 -3.62 4.86 -5.23
C THR A 98 -2.47 3.87 -5.42
N TYR A 99 -2.78 2.59 -5.49
CA TYR A 99 -1.84 1.55 -5.91
C TYR A 99 -2.37 0.89 -7.17
N VAL A 100 -1.62 0.97 -8.26
CA VAL A 100 -1.92 0.28 -9.51
C VAL A 100 -0.92 -0.85 -9.69
N CYS A 101 -1.41 -2.08 -9.82
CA CYS A 101 -0.55 -3.20 -10.16
C CYS A 101 -0.02 -2.99 -11.58
N SER A 102 1.30 -2.97 -11.74
CA SER A 102 1.94 -3.03 -13.05
C SER A 102 1.37 -4.21 -13.87
N LEU A 103 1.38 -4.10 -15.21
CA LEU A 103 1.01 -5.16 -16.14
C LEU A 103 2.20 -6.09 -16.49
N ASP A 104 3.39 -5.79 -15.96
CA ASP A 104 4.63 -6.49 -16.34
C ASP A 104 4.54 -7.97 -15.99
N ASP A 105 5.02 -8.82 -16.91
CA ASP A 105 5.14 -10.27 -16.77
C ASP A 105 3.82 -11.04 -16.49
N ASN A 106 2.66 -10.43 -16.76
CA ASN A 106 1.33 -11.01 -16.48
C ASN A 106 1.10 -11.36 -14.99
N GLN A 107 1.79 -10.67 -14.08
CA GLN A 107 1.73 -10.91 -12.63
C GLN A 107 0.75 -10.00 -11.88
N GLU A 108 -0.08 -9.22 -12.58
CA GLU A 108 -0.98 -8.23 -11.99
C GLU A 108 -1.94 -8.86 -10.97
N LYS A 109 -2.49 -10.04 -11.26
CA LYS A 109 -3.35 -10.81 -10.34
C LYS A 109 -2.60 -11.25 -9.09
N ALA A 110 -1.34 -11.64 -9.22
CA ALA A 110 -0.50 -12.05 -8.10
C ALA A 110 -0.15 -10.86 -7.20
N ARG A 111 0.20 -9.72 -7.81
CA ARG A 111 0.48 -8.45 -7.11
C ARG A 111 -0.76 -7.93 -6.38
N ASN A 112 -1.94 -7.98 -7.00
CA ASN A 112 -3.19 -7.57 -6.35
C ASN A 112 -3.51 -8.45 -5.13
N ARG A 113 -3.39 -9.78 -5.28
CA ARG A 113 -3.57 -10.72 -4.17
C ARG A 113 -2.57 -10.47 -3.04
N LEU A 114 -1.31 -10.18 -3.39
CA LEU A 114 -0.27 -9.88 -2.41
C LEU A 114 -0.60 -8.62 -1.61
N PHE A 115 -0.97 -7.53 -2.30
CA PHE A 115 -1.37 -6.28 -1.68
C PHE A 115 -2.62 -6.43 -0.80
N HIS A 116 -3.62 -7.17 -1.27
CA HIS A 116 -4.81 -7.50 -0.47
C HIS A 116 -4.45 -8.27 0.82
N ASN A 117 -3.54 -9.25 0.73
CA ASN A 117 -3.08 -9.97 1.91
C ASN A 117 -2.36 -9.07 2.92
N TRP A 118 -1.57 -8.11 2.46
CA TRP A 118 -0.89 -7.13 3.32
C TRP A 118 -1.92 -6.28 4.07
N TYR A 119 -2.93 -5.77 3.36
CA TYR A 119 -4.04 -5.02 3.94
C TYR A 119 -4.79 -5.83 5.01
N LEU A 120 -5.13 -7.09 4.75
CA LEU A 120 -5.85 -7.93 5.71
C LEU A 120 -5.06 -8.16 7.01
N ARG A 121 -3.73 -8.27 6.92
CA ARG A 121 -2.88 -8.59 8.07
C ARG A 121 -2.54 -7.40 8.96
N THR A 122 -2.50 -6.21 8.38
CA THR A 122 -1.89 -5.05 9.05
C THR A 122 -2.72 -3.78 8.96
N GLY A 123 -3.58 -3.67 7.96
CA GLY A 123 -4.24 -2.42 7.61
C GLY A 123 -5.72 -2.35 7.94
N LYS A 124 -6.45 -3.47 8.06
CA LYS A 124 -7.93 -3.47 8.04
C LYS A 124 -8.62 -2.57 9.10
N ASN A 125 -7.98 -2.36 10.26
CA ASN A 125 -8.55 -1.51 11.32
C ASN A 125 -8.12 -0.04 11.19
N TYR A 126 -7.03 0.23 10.47
CA TYR A 126 -6.40 1.55 10.38
C TYR A 126 -6.64 2.23 9.02
N PHE A 127 -6.85 1.43 7.98
CA PHE A 127 -7.08 1.87 6.61
C PHE A 127 -8.43 1.38 6.10
N VAL A 128 -9.03 2.17 5.23
CA VAL A 128 -10.06 1.74 4.28
C VAL A 128 -9.35 1.42 2.97
N LYS A 129 -9.76 0.32 2.33
CA LYS A 129 -9.30 -0.08 1.00
C LYS A 129 -10.49 -0.24 0.07
N LEU A 130 -10.44 0.43 -1.08
CA LEU A 130 -11.39 0.30 -2.18
C LEU A 130 -10.67 -0.35 -3.35
N ASP A 131 -11.26 -1.38 -3.93
CA ASP A 131 -10.66 -2.15 -5.02
C ASP A 131 -11.39 -1.90 -6.33
N HIS A 132 -10.63 -1.66 -7.40
CA HIS A 132 -11.14 -1.63 -8.76
C HIS A 132 -10.41 -2.66 -9.60
N THR A 133 -11.19 -3.45 -10.35
CA THR A 133 -10.68 -4.43 -11.28
C THR A 133 -11.44 -4.31 -12.59
N SER A 134 -10.72 -4.04 -13.68
CA SER A 134 -11.21 -4.12 -15.04
C SER A 134 -10.56 -5.34 -15.69
N ALA A 135 -11.30 -6.44 -15.85
CA ALA A 135 -10.74 -7.69 -16.35
C ALA A 135 -10.34 -7.57 -17.83
N ASP A 136 -11.12 -6.83 -18.61
CA ASP A 136 -10.91 -6.61 -20.05
C ASP A 136 -9.67 -5.75 -20.30
N GLU A 137 -9.47 -4.72 -19.49
CA GLU A 137 -8.30 -3.83 -19.56
C GLU A 137 -7.13 -4.33 -18.71
N ARG A 138 -7.31 -5.45 -18.01
CA ARG A 138 -6.34 -6.07 -17.08
C ARG A 138 -5.87 -5.11 -15.97
N ILE A 139 -6.69 -4.13 -15.60
CA ILE A 139 -6.37 -3.16 -14.56
C ILE A 139 -6.73 -3.77 -13.20
N TYR A 140 -5.75 -3.79 -12.29
CA TYR A 140 -5.96 -4.11 -10.88
C TYR A 140 -5.40 -2.95 -10.06
N SER A 141 -6.30 -2.24 -9.40
CA SER A 141 -5.93 -1.07 -8.60
C SER A 141 -6.67 -1.05 -7.27
N SER A 142 -6.06 -0.38 -6.32
CA SER A 142 -6.63 -0.15 -5.00
C SER A 142 -6.44 1.30 -4.61
N VAL A 143 -7.45 1.90 -4.00
CA VAL A 143 -7.33 3.14 -3.24
C VAL A 143 -7.27 2.79 -1.77
N ILE A 144 -6.30 3.35 -1.04
CA ILE A 144 -6.18 3.22 0.41
C ILE A 144 -6.12 4.60 1.06
N PHE A 145 -6.78 4.74 2.20
CA PHE A 145 -6.76 5.94 3.03
C PHE A 145 -7.07 5.58 4.48
N ARG A 146 -6.79 6.47 5.42
CA ARG A 146 -7.06 6.20 6.84
C ARG A 146 -8.55 6.02 7.12
N SER A 147 -8.89 5.12 8.04
CA SER A 147 -10.28 4.85 8.41
C SER A 147 -10.98 6.03 9.08
N ASP A 148 -10.22 6.94 9.67
CA ASP A 148 -10.65 8.19 10.30
C ASP A 148 -10.53 9.42 9.39
N ASN A 149 -10.29 9.25 8.08
CA ASN A 149 -10.23 10.37 7.15
C ASN A 149 -11.60 11.09 7.08
N PRO A 150 -11.66 12.41 7.34
CA PRO A 150 -12.93 13.15 7.38
C PRO A 150 -13.65 13.22 6.04
N ALA A 151 -12.94 13.09 4.91
CA ALA A 151 -13.50 13.10 3.56
C ALA A 151 -13.93 11.70 3.08
N ARG A 152 -14.03 10.71 3.98
CA ARG A 152 -14.32 9.30 3.62
C ARG A 152 -15.50 9.12 2.68
N GLU A 153 -16.62 9.81 2.92
CA GLU A 153 -17.81 9.70 2.07
C GLU A 153 -17.54 10.24 0.66
N ASP A 154 -16.86 11.38 0.55
CA ASP A 154 -16.50 11.98 -0.72
C ASP A 154 -15.49 11.11 -1.50
N ILE A 155 -14.51 10.53 -0.81
CA ILE A 155 -13.55 9.58 -1.40
C ILE A 155 -14.28 8.36 -1.97
N ASN A 156 -15.24 7.79 -1.23
CA ASN A 156 -16.05 6.67 -1.72
C ASN A 156 -16.86 7.08 -2.95
N ASN A 157 -17.54 8.22 -2.89
CA ASN A 157 -18.38 8.71 -3.98
C ASN A 157 -17.56 8.99 -5.25
N LEU A 158 -16.39 9.61 -5.11
CA LEU A 158 -15.45 9.84 -6.20
C LEU A 158 -14.99 8.53 -6.81
N PHE A 159 -14.58 7.56 -5.98
CA PHE A 159 -14.15 6.24 -6.43
C PHE A 159 -15.23 5.53 -7.25
N PHE A 160 -16.48 5.49 -6.76
CA PHE A 160 -17.58 4.87 -7.52
C PHE A 160 -17.88 5.62 -8.82
N THR A 161 -17.83 6.95 -8.80
CA THR A 161 -18.07 7.79 -10.00
C THR A 161 -17.02 7.57 -11.09
N LEU A 162 -15.76 7.33 -10.70
CA LEU A 162 -14.66 7.11 -11.64
C LEU A 162 -14.64 5.68 -12.19
N PHE A 163 -14.94 4.68 -11.36
CA PHE A 163 -14.64 3.29 -11.66
C PHE A 163 -15.85 2.37 -11.85
N HIS A 164 -17.08 2.85 -11.59
CA HIS A 164 -18.30 2.03 -11.62
C HIS A 164 -19.47 2.69 -12.40
N LYS A 165 -19.16 3.47 -13.44
CA LYS A 165 -20.19 3.99 -14.37
C LYS A 165 -20.84 2.88 -15.20
#